data_AF-A0A952MZS6-F1
#
_entry.id   AF-A0A952MZS6-F1
#
_cell.length_a   1.000
_cell.length_b   1.000
_cell.length_c   1.000
_cell.angle_alpha   90.00
_cell.angle_beta   90.00
_cell.angle_gamma   90.00
#
_symmetry.space_group_name_H-M   'P 1'
#
loop_
_entity.id
_entity.type
_entity.pdbx_description
1 polymer ?
#
loop_
_entity_poly.entity_id
_entity_poly.type
_entity_poly.pdbx_seq_one_letter_code
_entity_poly.pdbx_strand_id
1 'polypeptide(L)'
;MNLEIDNTRIEHSFDRIAKDLLTTKALYVNKKIFRFTEIEFYYFNEKYHKDEYTHEHERHSGEWRFHNQGIDITFSSDNASDGGILIRGILSDLKFVNGPKKSIGKIFEAFGKVTEPTSIVLKDAEKRETTVIKTFRHLPNKITFPDFHEKHYRYLTDLENLKIDSRIKQKIQENHTVVL
;
A
#
# COMPACT_ATOMS: atom_id res chain seq x y z
N MET A 1 4.05 3.78 14.41
CA MET A 1 3.17 4.39 13.40
C MET A 1 1.75 4.13 13.84
N ASN A 2 0.84 5.11 13.71
CA ASN A 2 -0.56 4.88 14.07
C ASN A 2 -1.31 4.27 12.87
N LEU A 3 -1.77 3.02 12.98
CA LEU A 3 -2.54 2.31 11.95
C LEU A 3 -4.06 2.33 12.21
N GLU A 4 -4.51 3.07 13.22
CA GLU A 4 -5.93 3.16 13.57
C GLU A 4 -6.74 3.91 12.51
N ILE A 5 -7.93 3.38 12.21
CA ILE A 5 -8.90 3.95 11.27
C ILE A 5 -10.04 4.60 12.05
N ASP A 6 -10.20 5.91 11.87
CA ASP A 6 -11.41 6.63 12.28
C ASP A 6 -12.54 6.27 11.31
N ASN A 7 -13.47 5.41 11.75
CA ASN A 7 -14.60 4.94 10.94
C ASN A 7 -15.53 6.05 10.44
N THR A 8 -15.50 7.23 11.08
CA THR A 8 -16.29 8.40 10.62
C THR A 8 -15.54 9.26 9.61
N ARG A 9 -14.22 9.07 9.49
CA ARG A 9 -13.30 9.81 8.60
C ARG A 9 -12.23 8.88 8.03
N ILE A 10 -12.68 7.84 7.33
CA ILE A 10 -11.83 6.76 6.83
C ILE A 10 -10.78 7.29 5.85
N GLU A 11 -11.18 8.12 4.89
CA GLU A 11 -10.25 8.67 3.90
C GLU A 11 -9.18 9.58 4.54
N HIS A 12 -9.51 10.29 5.62
CA HIS A 12 -8.52 11.06 6.38
C HIS A 12 -7.51 10.14 7.09
N SER A 13 -7.96 8.98 7.57
CA SER A 13 -7.07 7.97 8.15
C SER A 13 -6.13 7.37 7.09
N PHE A 14 -6.65 7.08 5.90
CA PHE A 14 -5.85 6.62 4.78
C PHE A 14 -4.81 7.66 4.35
N ASP A 15 -5.22 8.92 4.19
CA ASP A 15 -4.34 10.04 3.83
C ASP A 15 -3.18 10.17 4.83
N ARG A 16 -3.50 10.14 6.13
CA ARG A 16 -2.51 10.19 7.21
C ARG A 16 -1.52 9.02 7.15
N ILE A 17 -2.02 7.78 7.04
CA ILE A 17 -1.18 6.58 7.02
C ILE A 17 -0.33 6.54 5.74
N ALA A 18 -0.91 6.90 4.60
CA ALA A 18 -0.22 6.94 3.32
C ALA A 18 0.91 7.97 3.33
N LYS A 19 0.67 9.17 3.88
CA LYS A 19 1.67 10.22 4.01
C LYS A 19 2.85 9.73 4.86
N ASP A 20 2.59 9.11 6.00
CA ASP A 20 3.64 8.51 6.83
C ASP A 20 4.43 7.44 6.04
N LEU A 21 3.75 6.45 5.47
CA LEU A 21 4.38 5.36 4.75
C LEU A 21 5.25 5.84 3.58
N LEU A 22 4.72 6.75 2.76
CA LEU A 22 5.37 7.18 1.51
C LEU A 22 6.46 8.25 1.71
N THR A 23 6.44 8.99 2.83
CA THR A 23 7.40 10.08 3.06
C THR A 23 8.40 9.79 4.17
N THR A 24 8.02 9.11 5.26
CA THR A 24 8.88 8.94 6.45
C THR A 24 9.19 7.50 6.81
N LYS A 25 8.52 6.49 6.23
CA LYS A 25 8.80 5.08 6.53
C LYS A 25 9.55 4.33 5.41
N ALA A 26 10.28 3.30 5.79
CA ALA A 26 10.92 2.37 4.87
C ALA A 26 10.94 0.95 5.44
N LEU A 27 11.02 -0.04 4.55
CA LEU A 27 11.32 -1.43 4.91
C LEU A 27 12.82 -1.61 4.97
N TYR A 28 13.30 -2.11 6.09
CA TYR A 28 14.68 -2.53 6.30
C TYR A 28 14.73 -4.04 6.25
N VAL A 29 15.49 -4.56 5.29
CA VAL A 29 15.71 -5.99 5.09
C VAL A 29 17.21 -6.21 5.07
N ASN A 30 17.74 -6.73 6.17
CA ASN A 30 19.19 -6.83 6.39
C ASN A 30 19.88 -5.48 6.16
N LYS A 31 20.73 -5.37 5.13
CA LYS A 31 21.45 -4.14 4.75
C LYS A 31 20.76 -3.31 3.66
N LYS A 32 19.58 -3.72 3.21
CA LYS A 32 18.82 -3.07 2.15
C LYS A 32 17.67 -2.26 2.71
N ILE A 33 17.42 -1.12 2.07
CA ILE A 33 16.35 -0.19 2.41
C ILE A 33 15.43 -0.09 1.20
N PHE A 34 14.14 -0.31 1.42
CA PHE A 34 13.10 -0.16 0.43
C PHE A 34 12.15 0.95 0.86
N ARG A 35 12.04 2.00 0.04
CA ARG A 35 11.10 3.09 0.30
C ARG A 35 9.83 2.82 -0.50
N PHE A 36 8.67 3.03 0.09
CA PHE A 36 7.39 2.87 -0.62
C PHE A 36 7.27 3.89 -1.74
N THR A 37 6.63 3.49 -2.84
CA THR A 37 6.29 4.38 -3.96
C THR A 37 4.85 4.24 -4.42
N GLU A 38 4.20 3.13 -4.07
CA GLU A 38 2.79 2.86 -4.40
C GLU A 38 2.19 1.90 -3.38
N ILE A 39 1.01 2.23 -2.84
CA ILE A 39 0.23 1.41 -1.91
C ILE A 39 -1.26 1.48 -2.22
N GLU A 40 -2.03 0.47 -1.81
CA GLU A 40 -3.50 0.45 -1.88
C GLU A 40 -4.12 0.07 -0.54
N PHE A 41 -5.19 0.76 -0.16
CA PHE A 41 -5.99 0.42 1.01
C PHE A 41 -7.14 -0.51 0.61
N TYR A 42 -7.35 -1.52 1.44
CA TYR A 42 -8.52 -2.39 1.43
C TYR A 42 -9.01 -2.42 2.87
N TYR A 43 -10.21 -1.91 3.12
CA TYR A 43 -10.76 -1.83 4.47
C TYR A 43 -12.24 -2.12 4.44
N PHE A 44 -12.65 -3.14 5.16
CA PHE A 44 -14.05 -3.44 5.38
C PHE A 44 -14.44 -2.93 6.77
N ASN A 45 -15.59 -2.30 6.85
CA ASN A 45 -16.32 -2.06 8.08
C ASN A 45 -17.82 -2.21 7.82
N GLU A 46 -18.47 -3.08 8.59
CA GLU A 46 -19.88 -3.46 8.39
C GLU A 46 -20.83 -2.25 8.39
N LYS A 47 -20.56 -1.24 9.23
CA LYS A 47 -21.47 -0.10 9.39
C LYS A 47 -21.11 1.08 8.50
N TYR A 48 -19.81 1.35 8.34
CA TYR A 48 -19.34 2.62 7.76
C TYR A 48 -18.72 2.44 6.36
N HIS A 49 -18.22 1.25 6.01
CA HIS A 49 -17.41 1.07 4.81
C HIS A 49 -17.34 -0.38 4.31
N LYS A 50 -18.37 -0.84 3.60
CA LYS A 50 -18.46 -2.22 3.11
C LYS A 50 -17.62 -2.44 1.83
N ASP A 51 -16.31 -2.24 1.89
CA ASP A 51 -15.41 -2.50 0.76
C ASP A 51 -15.21 -4.01 0.57
N GLU A 52 -16.11 -4.62 -0.19
CA GLU A 52 -16.13 -6.06 -0.49
C GLU A 52 -14.94 -6.55 -1.34
N TYR A 53 -14.02 -5.66 -1.76
CA TYR A 53 -12.71 -6.08 -2.29
C TYR A 53 -11.72 -6.46 -1.19
N THR A 54 -12.06 -6.21 0.07
CA THR A 54 -11.24 -6.58 1.23
C THR A 54 -11.32 -8.08 1.47
N HIS A 55 -10.16 -8.71 1.64
CA HIS A 55 -10.08 -10.14 1.94
C HIS A 55 -9.93 -10.36 3.43
N GLU A 56 -10.84 -11.13 4.03
CA GLU A 56 -10.84 -11.47 5.46
C GLU A 56 -9.54 -12.16 5.93
N HIS A 57 -9.13 -11.88 7.17
CA HIS A 57 -8.01 -12.52 7.85
C HIS A 57 -8.13 -12.45 9.38
N GLU A 58 -7.52 -13.39 10.10
CA GLU A 58 -7.43 -13.33 11.57
C GLU A 58 -6.06 -12.79 12.00
N ARG A 59 -5.86 -11.46 11.94
CA ARG A 59 -4.58 -10.81 12.26
C ARG A 59 -4.75 -9.52 13.04
N HIS A 60 -3.76 -9.19 13.85
CA HIS A 60 -3.68 -7.91 14.54
C HIS A 60 -3.13 -6.81 13.63
N SER A 61 -3.40 -5.54 13.97
CA SER A 61 -2.86 -4.39 13.25
C SER A 61 -1.33 -4.38 13.25
N GLY A 62 -0.74 -4.12 12.08
CA GLY A 62 0.70 -3.99 11.89
C GLY A 62 1.44 -5.31 11.62
N GLU A 63 0.72 -6.42 11.45
CA GLU A 63 1.32 -7.68 11.01
C GLU A 63 1.56 -7.71 9.50
N TRP A 64 2.49 -8.59 9.08
CA TRP A 64 2.69 -8.91 7.68
C TRP A 64 1.70 -9.98 7.24
N ARG A 65 0.94 -9.70 6.18
CA ARG A 65 0.10 -10.71 5.53
C ARG A 65 0.55 -10.93 4.09
N PHE A 66 0.99 -12.13 3.78
CA PHE A 66 1.26 -12.54 2.41
C PHE A 66 0.03 -13.24 1.80
N HIS A 67 -0.28 -12.92 0.55
CA HIS A 67 -1.36 -13.54 -0.22
C HIS A 67 -1.04 -13.49 -1.73
N ASN A 68 -1.92 -14.08 -2.55
CA ASN A 68 -1.65 -14.27 -3.98
C ASN A 68 -1.40 -12.98 -4.78
N GLN A 69 -1.82 -11.81 -4.29
CA GLN A 69 -1.62 -10.53 -4.98
C GLN A 69 -0.38 -9.80 -4.47
N GLY A 70 0.00 -9.97 -3.21
CA GLY A 70 1.09 -9.23 -2.63
C GLY A 70 1.28 -9.46 -1.13
N ILE A 71 1.80 -8.42 -0.49
CA ILE A 71 2.08 -8.36 0.94
C ILE A 71 1.40 -7.11 1.47
N ASP A 72 0.64 -7.30 2.55
CA ASP A 72 -0.09 -6.25 3.23
C ASP A 72 0.57 -5.94 4.58
N ILE A 73 0.42 -4.69 4.99
CA ILE A 73 0.44 -4.30 6.41
C ILE A 73 -1.02 -4.36 6.89
N THR A 74 -1.33 -5.24 7.84
CA THR A 74 -2.72 -5.47 8.27
C THR A 74 -3.26 -4.33 9.13
N PHE A 75 -4.55 -4.08 9.02
CA PHE A 75 -5.34 -3.50 10.11
C PHE A 75 -5.77 -4.62 11.06
N SER A 76 -6.25 -4.26 12.26
CA SER A 76 -6.83 -5.27 13.14
C SER A 76 -8.11 -5.79 12.49
N SER A 77 -8.27 -7.12 12.49
CA SER A 77 -9.54 -7.75 12.13
C SER A 77 -10.35 -8.10 13.37
N ASP A 78 -11.66 -7.90 13.28
CA ASP A 78 -12.68 -8.34 14.23
C ASP A 78 -13.98 -8.68 13.50
N ASN A 79 -15.06 -8.96 14.25
CA ASN A 79 -16.35 -9.33 13.67
C ASN A 79 -16.99 -8.24 12.79
N ALA A 80 -16.54 -6.99 12.88
CA ALA A 80 -17.15 -5.85 12.19
C ALA A 80 -16.21 -5.15 11.22
N SER A 81 -14.90 -5.45 11.25
CA SER A 81 -13.90 -4.78 10.44
C SER A 81 -12.73 -5.69 10.06
N ASP A 82 -12.19 -5.48 8.86
CA ASP A 82 -11.02 -6.20 8.37
C ASP A 82 -10.26 -5.31 7.38
N GLY A 83 -9.00 -5.63 7.08
CA GLY A 83 -8.30 -5.04 5.96
C GLY A 83 -6.81 -4.85 6.14
N GLY A 84 -6.23 -4.13 5.20
CA GLY A 84 -4.81 -3.82 5.22
C GLY A 84 -4.39 -2.93 4.07
N ILE A 85 -3.07 -2.79 3.96
CA ILE A 85 -2.40 -1.89 3.02
C ILE A 85 -1.50 -2.72 2.13
N LEU A 86 -1.94 -2.94 0.89
CA LEU A 86 -1.19 -3.67 -0.12
C LEU A 86 0.01 -2.84 -0.59
N ILE A 87 1.19 -3.42 -0.50
CA ILE A 87 2.42 -2.82 -1.02
C ILE A 87 2.53 -3.13 -2.51
N ARG A 88 2.49 -2.09 -3.34
CA ARG A 88 2.50 -2.22 -4.80
C ARG A 88 3.79 -1.79 -5.45
N GLY A 89 4.44 -0.78 -4.90
CA GLY A 89 5.64 -0.21 -5.48
C GLY A 89 6.65 0.16 -4.41
N ILE A 90 7.92 -0.08 -4.74
CA ILE A 90 9.06 0.26 -3.89
C ILE A 90 10.20 0.87 -4.72
N LEU A 91 11.03 1.68 -4.07
CA LEU A 91 12.30 2.19 -4.56
C LEU A 91 13.43 1.51 -3.79
N SER A 92 14.36 0.88 -4.52
CA SER A 92 15.58 0.27 -4.00
C SER A 92 16.76 0.71 -4.84
N ASP A 93 17.85 1.18 -4.23
CA ASP A 93 19.07 1.59 -4.94
C ASP A 93 18.78 2.52 -6.14
N LEU A 94 17.90 3.52 -5.94
CA LEU A 94 17.42 4.46 -6.96
C LEU A 94 16.63 3.84 -8.13
N LYS A 95 16.23 2.58 -8.03
CA LYS A 95 15.43 1.87 -9.05
C LYS A 95 14.02 1.62 -8.56
N PHE A 96 13.05 2.07 -9.36
CA PHE A 96 11.64 1.80 -9.13
C PHE A 96 11.30 0.35 -9.47
N VAL A 97 10.60 -0.30 -8.55
CA VAL A 97 10.02 -1.64 -8.72
C VAL A 97 8.52 -1.48 -8.61
N ASN A 98 7.83 -1.61 -9.74
CA ASN A 98 6.38 -1.41 -9.83
C ASN A 98 5.65 -2.75 -9.96
N GLY A 99 4.64 -2.96 -9.13
CA GLY A 99 3.79 -4.14 -9.11
C GLY A 99 4.01 -4.97 -7.83
N PRO A 100 2.94 -5.39 -7.14
CA PRO A 100 3.04 -5.97 -5.79
C PRO A 100 3.90 -7.25 -5.76
N LYS A 101 3.72 -8.16 -6.72
CA LYS A 101 4.54 -9.37 -6.85
C LYS A 101 6.02 -9.08 -7.11
N LYS A 102 6.33 -8.06 -7.91
CA LYS A 102 7.72 -7.67 -8.20
C LYS A 102 8.38 -7.06 -6.96
N SER A 103 7.62 -6.27 -6.21
CA SER A 103 8.07 -5.69 -4.93
C SER A 103 8.43 -6.80 -3.94
N ILE A 104 7.60 -7.83 -3.80
CA ILE A 104 7.92 -9.00 -2.95
C ILE A 104 9.16 -9.72 -3.43
N GLY A 105 9.26 -10.03 -4.73
CA GLY A 105 10.44 -10.69 -5.27
C GLY A 105 11.71 -9.93 -4.93
N LYS A 106 11.69 -8.60 -5.10
CA LYS A 106 12.83 -7.73 -4.76
C LYS A 106 13.16 -7.71 -3.26
N ILE A 107 12.14 -7.67 -2.40
CA ILE A 107 12.29 -7.74 -0.94
C ILE A 107 12.91 -9.09 -0.54
N PHE A 108 12.40 -10.18 -1.10
CA PHE A 108 12.88 -11.54 -0.82
C PHE A 108 14.32 -11.75 -1.27
N GLU A 109 14.72 -11.21 -2.43
CA GLU A 109 16.12 -11.22 -2.89
C GLU A 109 17.09 -10.56 -1.90
N ALA A 110 16.62 -9.65 -1.05
CA ALA A 110 17.46 -9.01 -0.03
C ALA A 110 17.65 -9.87 1.24
N PHE A 111 16.98 -11.02 1.35
CA PHE A 111 17.14 -11.93 2.49
C PHE A 111 18.52 -12.60 2.50
N GLY A 112 19.16 -12.74 1.33
CA GLY A 112 20.52 -13.27 1.25
C GLY A 112 20.56 -14.78 1.46
N LYS A 113 21.42 -15.26 2.36
CA LYS A 113 21.69 -16.70 2.52
C LYS A 113 20.67 -17.39 3.43
N VAL A 114 20.24 -18.58 3.05
CA VAL A 114 19.30 -19.42 3.82
C VAL A 114 19.80 -19.84 5.21
N THR A 115 21.11 -19.73 5.46
CA THR A 115 21.75 -20.05 6.74
C THR A 115 21.92 -18.84 7.65
N GLU A 116 21.57 -17.63 7.19
CA GLU A 116 21.73 -16.40 7.95
C GLU A 116 20.35 -15.89 8.43
N PRO A 117 20.25 -15.37 9.66
CA PRO A 117 19.01 -14.78 10.14
C PRO A 117 18.64 -13.56 9.29
N THR A 118 17.35 -13.40 9.00
CA THR A 118 16.82 -12.25 8.27
C THR A 118 15.57 -11.70 8.96
N SER A 119 15.40 -10.39 8.87
CA SER A 119 14.19 -9.70 9.30
C SER A 119 13.73 -8.70 8.25
N ILE A 120 12.42 -8.53 8.12
CA ILE A 120 11.77 -7.41 7.44
C ILE A 120 11.14 -6.51 8.51
N VAL A 121 11.58 -5.26 8.59
CA VAL A 121 11.13 -4.32 9.63
C VAL A 121 10.76 -2.98 9.02
N LEU A 122 9.57 -2.48 9.35
CA LEU A 122 9.15 -1.13 9.04
C LEU A 122 9.74 -0.16 10.07
N LYS A 123 10.51 0.83 9.63
CA LYS A 123 11.12 1.84 10.51
C LYS A 123 11.00 3.25 9.92
N ASP A 124 11.24 4.23 10.77
CA ASP A 124 11.53 5.60 10.31
C ASP A 124 12.76 5.62 9.41
N ALA A 125 12.66 6.43 8.37
CA ALA A 125 13.73 6.75 7.43
C ALA A 125 13.80 8.27 7.27
N GLU A 126 14.89 8.76 6.68
CA GLU A 126 15.03 10.18 6.34
C GLU A 126 13.82 10.65 5.53
N LYS A 127 13.20 11.76 5.95
CA LYS A 127 12.02 12.31 5.29
C LYS A 127 12.33 12.57 3.81
N ARG A 128 11.46 12.06 2.94
CA ARG A 128 11.52 12.32 1.50
C ARG A 128 10.60 13.48 1.19
N GLU A 129 11.16 14.54 0.62
CA GLU A 129 10.37 15.61 0.02
C GLU A 129 9.78 15.09 -1.31
N THR A 130 8.50 14.75 -1.28
CA THR A 130 7.77 14.21 -2.42
C THR A 130 6.29 14.54 -2.29
N THR A 131 5.64 14.77 -3.43
CA THR A 131 4.19 14.89 -3.50
C THR A 131 3.57 13.50 -3.40
N VAL A 132 2.67 13.31 -2.45
CA VAL A 132 1.82 12.12 -2.40
C VAL A 132 0.53 12.46 -3.13
N ILE A 133 0.17 11.64 -4.11
CA ILE A 133 -1.13 11.73 -4.78
C ILE A 133 -1.95 10.49 -4.47
N LYS A 134 -3.28 10.65 -4.49
CA LYS A 134 -4.25 9.55 -4.38
C LYS A 134 -5.15 9.46 -5.60
N THR A 135 -5.48 8.24 -5.98
CA THR A 135 -6.25 7.89 -7.19
C THR A 135 -6.96 6.54 -7.00
N PHE A 136 -7.72 6.11 -8.01
CA PHE A 136 -8.43 4.83 -8.00
C PHE A 136 -7.50 3.62 -7.95
N ARG A 137 -7.97 2.55 -7.31
CA ARG A 137 -7.23 1.27 -7.19
C ARG A 137 -7.10 0.57 -8.54
N HIS A 138 -6.04 -0.23 -8.67
CA HIS A 138 -5.90 -1.21 -9.72
C HIS A 138 -6.65 -2.50 -9.35
N LEU A 139 -7.96 -2.49 -9.59
CA LEU A 139 -8.85 -3.63 -9.31
C LEU A 139 -8.82 -4.66 -10.46
N PRO A 140 -9.10 -5.95 -10.17
CA PRO A 140 -9.17 -7.00 -11.19
C PRO A 140 -10.30 -6.76 -12.20
N ASN A 141 -10.15 -7.35 -13.39
CA ASN A 141 -10.97 -7.11 -14.59
C ASN A 141 -12.48 -7.40 -14.45
N LYS A 142 -12.96 -7.94 -13.33
CA LYS A 142 -14.38 -8.16 -13.08
C LYS A 142 -14.87 -7.15 -12.05
N ILE A 143 -15.52 -6.09 -12.55
CA ILE A 143 -16.24 -5.14 -11.70
C ILE A 143 -17.33 -5.92 -10.99
N THR A 144 -17.12 -6.15 -9.69
CA THR A 144 -18.07 -6.88 -8.86
C THR A 144 -18.77 -5.91 -7.91
N PHE A 145 -18.03 -4.91 -7.41
CA PHE A 145 -18.54 -3.87 -6.52
C PHE A 145 -18.19 -2.49 -7.12
N PRO A 146 -19.12 -1.86 -7.88
CA PRO A 146 -18.82 -0.63 -8.62
C PRO A 146 -18.56 0.58 -7.70
N ASP A 147 -19.15 0.60 -6.50
CA ASP A 147 -19.08 1.72 -5.55
C ASP A 147 -17.66 2.08 -5.11
N PHE A 148 -16.72 1.13 -5.24
CA PHE A 148 -15.32 1.27 -4.85
C PHE A 148 -14.37 1.44 -6.03
N HIS A 149 -14.87 1.46 -7.27
CA HIS A 149 -14.02 1.50 -8.46
C HIS A 149 -13.33 2.86 -8.64
N GLU A 150 -14.06 3.95 -8.43
CA GLU A 150 -13.53 5.32 -8.57
C GLU A 150 -13.06 5.90 -7.23
N LYS A 151 -13.11 5.13 -6.13
CA LYS A 151 -12.62 5.58 -4.82
C LYS A 151 -11.11 5.72 -4.81
N HIS A 152 -10.62 6.83 -4.24
CA HIS A 152 -9.20 7.18 -4.27
C HIS A 152 -8.38 6.46 -3.18
N TYR A 153 -8.37 5.13 -3.20
CA TYR A 153 -7.72 4.28 -2.19
C TYR A 153 -6.35 3.75 -2.63
N ARG A 154 -5.79 4.29 -3.72
CA ARG A 154 -4.41 4.04 -4.17
C ARG A 154 -3.58 5.30 -4.02
N TYR A 155 -2.41 5.18 -3.43
CA TYR A 155 -1.51 6.29 -3.16
C TYR A 155 -0.16 6.05 -3.83
N LEU A 156 0.42 7.09 -4.42
CA LEU A 156 1.71 7.02 -5.08
C LEU A 156 2.52 8.32 -4.96
N THR A 157 3.85 8.21 -5.09
CA THR A 157 4.79 9.35 -5.05
C THR A 157 5.37 9.73 -6.40
N ASP A 158 5.22 8.85 -7.41
CA ASP A 158 5.83 9.03 -8.72
C ASP A 158 4.98 8.36 -9.81
N LEU A 159 4.25 9.18 -10.57
CA LEU A 159 3.42 8.70 -11.67
C LEU A 159 4.25 8.41 -12.93
N GLU A 160 5.35 9.13 -13.13
CA GLU A 160 6.17 9.03 -14.34
C GLU A 160 6.88 7.67 -14.43
N ASN A 161 7.43 7.20 -13.31
CA ASN A 161 8.10 5.91 -13.22
C ASN A 161 7.13 4.73 -13.13
N LEU A 162 5.83 4.96 -12.96
CA LEU A 162 4.83 3.91 -12.90
C LEU A 162 4.67 3.21 -14.26
N LYS A 163 4.91 1.89 -14.28
CA LYS A 163 4.85 1.03 -15.48
C LYS A 163 3.44 0.49 -15.71
N ILE A 164 2.56 1.35 -16.25
CA ILE A 164 1.18 1.03 -16.61
C ILE A 164 0.85 1.54 -18.01
N ASP A 165 -0.29 1.11 -18.57
CA ASP A 165 -0.79 1.60 -19.85
C ASP A 165 -0.93 3.14 -19.85
N SER A 166 -0.57 3.78 -20.97
CA SER A 166 -0.54 5.25 -21.08
C SER A 166 -1.92 5.87 -20.90
N ARG A 167 -3.01 5.19 -21.31
CA ARG A 167 -4.38 5.68 -21.12
C ARG A 167 -4.77 5.68 -19.65
N ILE A 168 -4.33 4.67 -18.90
CA ILE A 168 -4.54 4.60 -17.46
C ILE A 168 -3.74 5.71 -16.77
N LYS A 169 -2.48 5.92 -17.19
CA LYS A 169 -1.65 7.02 -16.65
C LYS A 169 -2.31 8.37 -16.90
N GLN A 170 -2.85 8.62 -18.09
CA GLN A 170 -3.60 9.82 -18.40
C GLN A 170 -4.86 9.96 -17.51
N LYS A 171 -5.65 8.90 -17.36
CA LYS A 171 -6.83 8.91 -16.46
C LYS A 171 -6.43 9.28 -15.03
N ILE A 172 -5.30 8.75 -14.53
CA ILE A 172 -4.78 9.13 -13.20
C ILE A 172 -4.39 10.61 -13.18
N GLN A 173 -3.68 11.10 -14.20
CA GLN A 173 -3.27 12.50 -14.29
C GLN A 173 -4.48 13.45 -14.21
N GLU A 174 -5.60 13.09 -14.83
CA GLU A 174 -6.82 13.89 -14.88
C GLU A 174 -7.65 13.83 -13.58
N ASN A 175 -7.55 12.74 -12.81
CA ASN A 175 -8.47 12.48 -11.69
C ASN A 175 -7.77 12.40 -10.33
N HIS A 176 -6.44 12.39 -10.26
CA HIS A 176 -5.76 12.31 -8.97
C HIS A 176 -5.97 13.57 -8.12
N THR A 177 -5.77 13.40 -6.82
CA THR A 177 -5.75 14.51 -5.86
C THR A 177 -4.44 14.48 -5.09
N VAL A 178 -3.90 15.66 -4.77
CA VAL A 178 -2.73 15.78 -3.90
C VAL A 178 -3.16 15.59 -2.45
N VAL A 179 -2.43 14.77 -1.72
CA VAL A 179 -2.60 14.62 -0.27
C VAL A 179 -1.84 15.75 0.41
N LEU A 180 -2.59 16.68 1.03
CA LEU A 180 -2.04 17.88 1.69
C LEU A 180 -1.27 17.54 2.97
#